data_AF-A0A7C9D8C1-F1
#
_entry.id   AF-A0A7C9D8C1-F1
#
_cell.length_a   1.000
_cell.length_b   1.000
_cell.length_c   1.000
_cell.angle_alpha   90.00
_cell.angle_beta   90.00
_cell.angle_gamma   90.00
#
_symmetry.space_group_name_H-M   'P 1'
#
loop_
_entity.id
_entity.type
_entity.pdbx_description
1 polymer ?
#
loop_
_entity_poly.entity_id
_entity_poly.type
_entity_poly.pdbx_seq_one_letter_code
_entity_poly.pdbx_strand_id
1 'polypeptide(L)'
;SVSNQQPPAYYYLGPMDLVPLSHDYMRKGMLYSFANTLHATSHHHHHQSFLEKLKHSLSVCLVHFCPLAGQLATQKFPDDHVSLIFVDCTKGPGARILHASLDMGVSDLLSPRG
;
A
#
# COMPACT_ATOMS: atom_id res chain seq x y z
N SER A 1 1.93 -19.76 23.83
CA SER A 1 3.15 -19.72 23.00
C SER A 1 2.78 -19.13 21.66
N VAL A 2 3.02 -17.85 21.43
CA VAL A 2 2.80 -17.24 20.11
C VAL A 2 3.88 -17.82 19.20
N SER A 3 3.48 -18.65 18.25
CA SER A 3 4.38 -19.25 17.28
C SER A 3 5.05 -18.13 16.50
N ASN A 4 6.35 -17.97 16.70
CA ASN A 4 7.18 -16.99 16.00
C ASN A 4 7.41 -17.50 14.56
N GLN A 5 6.35 -17.52 13.76
CA GLN A 5 6.44 -17.94 12.37
C GLN A 5 6.98 -16.78 11.54
N GLN A 6 8.21 -16.96 11.06
CA GLN A 6 8.82 -16.09 10.05
C GLN A 6 7.83 -15.97 8.86
N PRO A 7 7.58 -14.76 8.33
CA PRO A 7 6.70 -14.61 7.18
C PRO A 7 7.21 -15.47 6.00
N PRO A 8 6.30 -16.08 5.21
CA PRO A 8 6.68 -16.94 4.10
C PRO A 8 7.45 -16.14 3.05
N ALA A 9 8.58 -16.70 2.58
CA ALA A 9 9.45 -16.04 1.61
C ALA A 9 8.79 -15.86 0.22
N TYR A 10 7.83 -16.73 -0.12
CA TYR A 10 7.13 -16.71 -1.40
C TYR A 10 5.62 -16.87 -1.21
N TYR A 11 4.85 -16.10 -1.97
CA TYR A 11 3.39 -16.19 -2.03
C TYR A 11 2.96 -16.52 -3.45
N TYR A 12 2.54 -17.77 -3.68
CA TYR A 12 2.13 -18.26 -4.99
C TYR A 12 0.72 -17.79 -5.35
N LEU A 13 0.56 -17.31 -6.58
CA LEU A 13 -0.71 -16.80 -7.08
C LEU A 13 -1.42 -17.90 -7.89
N GLY A 14 -2.62 -18.26 -7.46
CA GLY A 14 -3.49 -19.14 -8.21
C GLY A 14 -4.19 -18.40 -9.36
N PRO A 15 -4.85 -19.11 -10.29
CA PRO A 15 -5.53 -18.50 -11.43
C PRO A 15 -6.52 -17.38 -11.05
N MET A 16 -7.22 -17.55 -9.92
CA MET A 16 -8.19 -16.56 -9.43
C MET A 16 -7.53 -15.27 -8.92
N ASP A 17 -6.30 -15.36 -8.41
CA ASP A 17 -5.53 -14.20 -7.95
C ASP A 17 -4.98 -13.38 -9.12
N LEU A 18 -4.84 -14.01 -10.31
CA LEU A 18 -4.34 -13.37 -11.52
C LEU A 18 -5.41 -12.54 -12.23
N VAL A 19 -6.69 -12.87 -12.07
CA VAL A 19 -7.81 -12.13 -12.69
C VAL A 19 -7.74 -10.63 -12.33
N PRO A 20 -7.68 -10.21 -11.04
CA PRO A 20 -7.59 -8.79 -10.70
C PRO A 20 -6.23 -8.16 -11.06
N LEU A 21 -5.15 -8.93 -11.13
CA LEU A 21 -3.85 -8.39 -11.60
C LEU A 21 -3.88 -8.02 -13.08
N SER A 22 -4.71 -8.72 -13.87
CA SER A 22 -4.90 -8.46 -15.29
C SER A 22 -5.87 -7.31 -15.60
N HIS A 23 -6.68 -6.90 -14.62
CA HIS A 23 -7.75 -5.92 -14.78
C HIS A 23 -7.35 -4.63 -14.07
N ASP A 24 -6.89 -3.63 -14.82
CA ASP A 24 -6.46 -2.28 -14.42
C ASP A 24 -5.91 -2.10 -12.99
N TYR A 25 -4.67 -1.61 -12.90
CA TYR A 25 -4.02 -1.28 -11.62
C TYR A 25 -5.00 -0.60 -10.64
N MET A 26 -5.28 -1.25 -9.50
CA MET A 26 -6.29 -0.80 -8.54
C MET A 26 -5.95 0.61 -8.02
N ARG A 27 -6.62 1.63 -8.55
CA ARG A 27 -6.54 3.02 -8.10
C ARG A 27 -7.75 3.36 -7.26
N LYS A 28 -7.68 3.10 -5.96
CA LYS A 28 -8.71 3.49 -4.99
C LYS A 28 -8.13 4.54 -4.05
N GLY A 29 -8.92 5.57 -3.73
CA GLY A 29 -8.55 6.64 -2.81
C GLY A 29 -9.60 6.83 -1.72
N MET A 30 -9.19 7.40 -0.60
CA MET A 30 -10.08 7.82 0.50
C MET A 30 -9.84 9.30 0.79
N LEU A 31 -10.92 10.03 1.05
CA LEU A 31 -10.88 11.45 1.38
C LEU A 31 -11.38 11.63 2.82
N TYR A 32 -10.55 12.25 3.66
CA TYR A 32 -10.87 12.52 5.06
C TYR A 32 -10.95 14.03 5.29
N SER A 33 -12.05 14.49 5.88
CA SER A 33 -12.18 15.88 6.33
C SER A 33 -11.69 15.99 7.78
N PHE A 34 -10.63 16.76 7.98
CA PHE A 34 -10.22 17.15 9.33
C PHE A 34 -11.10 18.31 9.78
N ALA A 35 -12.13 18.03 10.57
CA ALA A 35 -12.99 19.08 11.13
C ALA A 35 -12.16 19.99 12.05
N ASN A 36 -12.49 21.28 12.01
CA ASN A 36 -11.85 22.50 12.51
C ASN A 36 -11.41 22.52 14.01
N THR A 37 -10.84 21.44 14.53
CA THR A 37 -10.68 21.21 15.97
C THR A 37 -9.39 21.74 16.56
N LEU A 38 -8.44 22.26 15.78
CA LEU A 38 -7.19 22.73 16.33
C LEU A 38 -6.70 24.02 15.64
N HIS A 39 -6.33 25.02 16.46
CA HIS A 39 -5.74 26.30 16.05
C HIS A 39 -4.74 26.14 14.89
N ALA A 40 -4.76 27.05 13.91
CA ALA A 40 -3.97 26.99 12.67
C ALA A 40 -2.46 26.67 12.83
N THR A 41 -1.86 26.97 13.99
CA THR A 41 -0.46 26.66 14.32
C THR A 41 -0.20 25.17 14.61
N SER A 42 -1.23 24.39 14.90
CA SER A 42 -1.17 22.97 15.24
C SER A 42 -1.39 22.02 14.05
N HIS A 43 -1.88 22.53 12.91
CA HIS A 43 -2.20 21.72 11.74
C HIS A 43 -0.97 21.05 11.13
N HIS A 44 0.15 21.75 11.02
CA HIS A 44 1.39 21.18 10.46
C HIS A 44 1.96 20.08 11.38
N HIS A 45 1.96 20.30 12.69
CA HIS A 45 2.37 19.29 13.67
C HIS A 45 1.42 18.08 13.68
N HIS A 46 0.13 18.31 13.48
CA HIS A 46 -0.89 17.25 13.40
C HIS A 46 -0.70 16.39 12.15
N HIS A 47 -0.49 17.01 10.98
CA HIS A 47 -0.23 16.29 9.72
C HIS A 47 1.05 15.46 9.81
N GLN A 48 2.14 16.03 10.34
CA GLN A 48 3.39 15.29 10.51
C GLN A 48 3.22 14.12 11.48
N SER A 49 2.55 14.34 12.62
CA SER A 49 2.27 13.27 13.59
C SER A 49 1.39 12.17 12.99
N PHE A 50 0.39 12.53 12.18
CA PHE A 50 -0.45 11.58 11.48
C PHE A 50 0.34 10.75 10.47
N LEU A 51 1.18 11.39 9.64
CA LEU A 51 2.01 10.69 8.66
C LEU A 51 2.97 9.70 9.32
N GLU A 52 3.62 10.08 10.42
CA GLU A 52 4.52 9.19 11.15
C GLU A 52 3.77 8.01 11.77
N LYS A 53 2.59 8.25 12.36
CA LYS A 53 1.72 7.17 12.86
C LYS A 53 1.28 6.23 11.74
N LEU A 54 0.91 6.76 10.58
CA LEU A 54 0.50 6.00 9.40
C LEU A 54 1.63 5.12 8.87
N LYS A 55 2.84 5.70 8.70
CA LYS A 55 4.05 4.96 8.31
C LYS A 55 4.33 3.82 9.29
N HIS A 56 4.28 4.12 10.59
CA HIS A 56 4.53 3.13 11.63
C HIS A 56 3.49 2.00 11.60
N SER A 57 2.19 2.32 11.58
CA SER A 57 1.14 1.31 11.50
C SER A 57 1.26 0.46 10.24
N LEU A 58 1.55 1.09 9.09
CA LEU A 58 1.74 0.35 7.84
C LEU A 58 2.93 -0.60 7.95
N SER A 59 4.06 -0.14 8.48
CA SER A 59 5.26 -0.97 8.68
C SER A 59 4.95 -2.21 9.53
N VAL A 60 4.17 -2.06 10.61
CA VAL A 60 3.76 -3.19 11.46
C VAL A 60 2.81 -4.13 10.71
N CYS A 61 1.88 -3.60 9.92
CA CYS A 61 0.99 -4.42 9.10
C CYS A 61 1.77 -5.23 8.05
N LEU A 62 2.77 -4.66 7.40
CA LEU A 62 3.53 -5.34 6.34
C LEU A 62 4.33 -6.56 6.83
N VAL A 63 4.65 -6.65 8.11
CA VAL A 63 5.23 -7.86 8.71
C VAL A 63 4.26 -9.05 8.58
N HIS A 64 2.95 -8.78 8.73
CA HIS A 64 1.90 -9.78 8.68
C HIS A 64 1.32 -9.95 7.26
N PHE A 65 1.32 -8.88 6.47
CA PHE A 65 0.85 -8.84 5.08
C PHE A 65 2.02 -8.70 4.11
N CYS A 66 2.98 -9.60 4.24
CA CYS A 66 4.25 -9.55 3.52
C CYS A 66 4.15 -9.43 1.98
N PRO A 67 3.16 -10.04 1.29
CA PRO A 67 3.00 -9.88 -0.15
C PRO A 67 2.83 -8.41 -0.61
N LEU A 68 2.36 -7.50 0.26
CA LEU A 68 2.21 -6.08 -0.09
C LEU A 68 3.54 -5.30 -0.10
N ALA A 69 4.59 -5.85 0.52
CA ALA A 69 5.94 -5.28 0.51
C ALA A 69 6.88 -6.02 -0.46
N GLY A 70 6.47 -7.16 -0.98
CA GLY A 70 7.28 -8.00 -1.87
C GLY A 70 7.27 -7.53 -3.32
N GLN A 71 7.95 -8.31 -4.17
CA GLN A 71 8.03 -8.08 -5.60
C GLN A 71 7.36 -9.22 -6.38
N LEU A 72 6.49 -8.87 -7.32
CA LEU A 72 5.90 -9.83 -8.24
C LEU A 72 6.99 -10.42 -9.16
N ALA A 73 7.05 -11.74 -9.24
CA ALA A 73 8.03 -12.50 -10.02
C ALA A 73 7.34 -13.57 -10.87
N THR A 74 8.01 -13.97 -11.94
CA THR A 74 7.55 -15.03 -12.83
C THR A 74 8.71 -15.98 -13.11
N GLN A 75 8.49 -17.27 -12.87
CA GLN A 75 9.42 -18.32 -13.25
C GLN A 75 8.80 -19.11 -14.41
N LYS A 76 9.54 -19.23 -15.51
CA LYS A 76 9.09 -19.97 -16.71
C LYS A 76 9.78 -21.32 -16.76
N PHE A 77 9.03 -22.34 -17.16
CA PHE A 77 9.50 -23.70 -17.43
C PHE A 77 9.27 -23.97 -18.92
N PRO A 78 10.26 -23.66 -19.79
CA PRO A 78 10.07 -23.69 -21.24
C PRO A 78 9.69 -25.08 -21.77
N ASP A 79 10.29 -26.12 -21.19
CA ASP A 79 10.09 -27.51 -21.62
C ASP A 79 8.68 -28.02 -21.33
N ASP A 80 8.03 -27.50 -20.28
CA ASP A 80 6.68 -27.89 -19.86
C ASP A 80 5.59 -26.94 -20.35
N HIS A 81 5.96 -25.84 -21.03
CA HIS A 81 5.06 -24.72 -21.35
C HIS A 81 4.32 -24.14 -20.13
N VAL A 82 4.91 -24.25 -18.93
CA VAL A 82 4.32 -23.78 -17.66
C VAL A 82 5.00 -22.51 -17.19
N SER A 83 4.23 -21.62 -16.54
CA SER A 83 4.76 -20.45 -15.82
C SER A 83 4.18 -20.39 -14.42
N LEU A 84 5.06 -20.10 -13.45
CA LEU A 84 4.70 -19.90 -12.04
C LEU A 84 4.79 -18.41 -11.74
N ILE A 85 3.71 -17.85 -11.21
CA ILE A 85 3.63 -16.44 -10.83
C ILE A 85 3.51 -16.39 -9.31
N PHE A 86 4.35 -15.59 -8.67
CA PHE A 86 4.40 -15.47 -7.21
C PHE A 86 4.92 -14.10 -6.79
N VAL A 87 4.70 -13.75 -5.53
CA VAL A 87 5.33 -12.60 -4.89
C VAL A 87 6.50 -13.09 -4.05
N ASP A 88 7.71 -12.59 -4.34
CA ASP A 88 8.89 -12.76 -3.49
C ASP A 88 8.83 -11.71 -2.39
N CYS A 89 8.49 -12.17 -1.19
CA CYS A 89 8.31 -11.37 0.02
C CYS A 89 9.64 -10.84 0.59
N THR A 90 10.78 -11.33 0.09
CA THR A 90 12.12 -10.96 0.56
C THR A 90 12.82 -9.94 -0.34
N LYS A 91 12.24 -9.66 -1.51
CA LYS A 91 12.79 -8.74 -2.51
C LYS A 91 11.89 -7.54 -2.75
N GLY A 92 12.48 -6.52 -3.35
CA GLY A 92 11.79 -5.29 -3.72
C GLY A 92 12.04 -4.13 -2.75
N PRO A 93 11.55 -2.93 -3.08
CA PRO A 93 11.77 -1.72 -2.28
C PRO A 93 10.85 -1.61 -1.06
N GLY A 94 9.96 -2.59 -0.81
CA GLY A 94 8.90 -2.47 0.17
C GLY A 94 7.69 -1.66 -0.34
N ALA A 95 6.79 -1.31 0.59
CA ALA A 95 5.67 -0.42 0.28
C ALA A 95 6.11 1.04 0.24
N ARG A 96 5.65 1.78 -0.77
CA ARG A 96 6.00 3.20 -0.96
C ARG A 96 4.85 4.10 -0.52
N ILE A 97 5.13 5.03 0.40
CA ILE A 97 4.24 6.13 0.74
C ILE A 97 4.75 7.40 0.04
N LEU A 98 3.89 8.06 -0.72
CA LEU A 98 4.14 9.37 -1.31
C LEU A 98 3.29 10.40 -0.57
N HIS A 99 3.93 11.46 -0.07
CA HIS A 99 3.25 12.58 0.59
C HIS A 99 3.32 13.80 -0.33
N ALA A 100 2.16 14.40 -0.59
CA ALA A 100 2.02 15.64 -1.31
C ALA A 100 1.13 16.58 -0.50
N SER A 101 1.48 17.87 -0.48
CA SER A 101 0.75 18.93 0.21
C SER A 101 0.36 20.00 -0.79
N LEU A 102 -0.81 20.60 -0.60
CA LEU A 102 -1.33 21.67 -1.45
C LEU A 102 -2.06 22.70 -0.60
N ASP A 103 -1.92 23.98 -0.94
CA ASP A 103 -2.58 25.09 -0.26
C ASP A 103 -4.01 25.29 -0.79
N MET A 104 -4.84 24.23 -0.77
CA MET A 104 -6.26 24.26 -1.15
C MET A 104 -7.12 23.46 -0.16
N GLY A 105 -8.39 23.83 0.00
CA GLY A 105 -9.33 23.14 0.88
C GLY A 105 -9.99 21.92 0.21
N VAL A 106 -10.49 20.98 1.02
CA VAL A 106 -11.28 19.83 0.53
C VAL A 106 -12.51 20.28 -0.26
N SER A 107 -13.12 21.40 0.13
CA SER A 107 -14.26 22.01 -0.57
C SER A 107 -13.92 22.43 -2.01
N ASP A 108 -12.69 22.88 -2.26
CA ASP A 108 -12.22 23.28 -3.58
C ASP A 108 -12.03 22.06 -4.51
N LEU A 109 -11.79 20.87 -3.93
CA LEU A 109 -11.67 19.61 -4.68
C LEU A 109 -13.05 19.05 -5.09
N LEU A 110 -14.06 19.30 -4.26
CA LEU A 110 -15.42 18.79 -4.44
C LEU A 110 -16.32 19.71 -5.28
N SER A 111 -15.91 20.96 -5.49
CA SER A 111 -16.65 21.95 -6.27
C SER A 111 -15.77 22.47 -7.41
N PRO A 112 -15.86 21.91 -8.63
CA PRO A 112 -15.10 22.42 -9.76
C PRO A 112 -15.58 23.85 -10.04
N ARG A 113 -14.71 24.84 -9.86
CA ARG A 113 -14.95 26.19 -10.38
C ARG A 113 -14.76 26.14 -11.90
N GLY A 114 -15.86 26.02 -12.62
CA GLY A 114 -15.93 26.29 -14.06
C GLY A 114 -16.05 27.79 -14.32
#